data_AF-A0A286RYB1-F1
#
_entry.id   AF-A0A286RYB1-F1
#
_cell.length_a   1.000
_cell.length_b   1.000
_cell.length_c   1.000
_cell.angle_alpha   90.00
_cell.angle_beta   90.00
_cell.angle_gamma   90.00
#
_symmetry.space_group_name_H-M   'P 1'
#
loop_
_entity.id
_entity.type
_entity.pdbx_description
1 polymer ?
#
loop_
_entity_poly.entity_id
_entity_poly.type
_entity_poly.pdbx_seq_one_letter_code
_entity_poly.pdbx_strand_id
1 'polypeptide(L)' 'HSALGFGWGLILAQAIPDRAAELVARGRAYGDSRRICNV' A
#
# COMPACT_ATOMS: atom_id res chain seq x y z
N HIS A 1 -0.78 -11.36 -2.12
CA HIS A 1 -0.18 -10.42 -1.15
C HIS A 1 -0.39 -8.95 -1.54
N SER A 2 -0.28 -8.60 -2.82
CA SER A 2 -0.45 -7.22 -3.30
C SER A 2 -1.81 -6.58 -2.99
N ALA A 3 -2.92 -7.30 -3.18
CA ALA A 3 -4.26 -6.78 -2.88
C ALA A 3 -4.43 -6.40 -1.39
N LEU A 4 -3.92 -7.23 -0.48
CA LEU A 4 -3.95 -6.98 0.96
C LEU A 4 -3.07 -5.78 1.35
N GLY A 5 -1.85 -5.69 0.81
CA GLY A 5 -0.95 -4.57 1.09
C GLY A 5 -1.48 -3.23 0.58
N PHE A 6 -2.11 -3.21 -0.60
CA PHE A 6 -2.76 -2.00 -1.11
C PHE A 6 -4.03 -1.65 -0.31
N GLY A 7 -4.86 -2.63 0.02
CA GLY A 7 -6.04 -2.44 0.86
C GLY A 7 -5.71 -1.87 2.23
N TRP A 8 -4.63 -2.33 2.86
CA TRP A 8 -4.16 -1.79 4.13
C TRP A 8 -3.69 -0.33 4.01
N GLY A 9 -3.00 0.01 2.92
CA GLY A 9 -2.62 1.40 2.62
C GLY A 9 -3.82 2.34 2.54
N LEU A 10 -4.94 1.88 1.95
CA LEU A 10 -6.17 2.65 1.88
C LEU A 10 -6.87 2.79 3.24
N ILE A 11 -6.95 1.71 4.03
CA ILE A 11 -7.55 1.75 5.38
C ILE A 11 -6.78 2.74 6.26
N LEU A 12 -5.45 2.66 6.26
CA LEU A 12 -4.60 3.57 7.02
C LEU A 12 -4.72 5.02 6.52
N ALA A 13 -4.82 5.24 5.21
CA ALA A 13 -5.01 6.58 4.64
C ALA A 13 -6.34 7.21 5.08
N GLN A 14 -7.39 6.41 5.28
CA GLN A 14 -8.66 6.88 5.86
C GLN A 14 -8.54 7.16 7.36
N ALA A 15 -7.76 6.35 8.09
CA ALA A 15 -7.55 6.52 9.52
C ALA A 15 -6.62 7.70 9.89
N ILE A 16 -5.64 8.02 9.02
CA ILE A 16 -4.61 9.03 9.24
C ILE A 16 -4.51 9.91 7.98
N PRO A 17 -5.45 10.85 7.78
CA PRO A 17 -5.58 11.60 6.53
C PRO A 17 -4.35 12.48 6.22
N ASP A 18 -3.66 13.01 7.23
CA ASP A 18 -2.43 13.80 7.05
C ASP A 18 -1.30 13.03 6.35
N ARG A 19 -1.34 11.69 6.38
CA ARG A 19 -0.36 10.80 5.73
C ARG A 19 -0.93 10.01 4.55
N ALA A 20 -2.12 10.38 4.07
CA ALA A 20 -2.84 9.58 3.08
C ALA A 20 -2.01 9.33 1.80
N ALA A 21 -1.31 10.35 1.30
CA ALA A 21 -0.49 10.23 0.09
C ALA A 21 0.66 9.22 0.28
N GLU A 22 1.40 9.31 1.39
CA GLU A 22 2.50 8.40 1.71
C GLU A 22 2.01 6.96 1.91
N LEU A 23 0.87 6.78 2.59
CA LEU A 23 0.28 5.47 2.89
C LEU A 23 -0.22 4.77 1.62
N VAL A 24 -0.90 5.50 0.73
CA VAL A 24 -1.32 4.97 -0.58
C VAL A 24 -0.11 4.64 -1.45
N ALA A 25 0.91 5.51 -1.49
CA ALA A 25 2.14 5.25 -2.23
C ALA A 25 2.86 3.99 -1.71
N ARG A 26 2.93 3.82 -0.39
CA ARG A 26 3.53 2.63 0.23
C ARG A 26 2.79 1.35 -0.14
N GLY A 27 1.46 1.37 -0.14
CA GLY A 27 0.62 0.25 -0.54
C GLY A 27 0.88 -0.18 -1.99
N ARG A 28 1.04 0.78 -2.92
CA ARG A 28 1.41 0.49 -4.32
C ARG A 28 2.80 -0.14 -4.43
N ALA A 29 3.81 0.48 -3.81
CA ALA A 29 5.19 0.00 -3.85
C ALA A 29 5.33 -1.43 -3.27
N TYR A 30 4.51 -1.78 -2.29
CA TYR A 30 4.44 -3.14 -1.77
C TYR A 30 3.94 -4.14 -2.81
N GLY A 31 2.93 -3.76 -3.61
CA GLY A 31 2.45 -4.57 -4.72
C GLY A 31 3.50 -4.77 -5.81
N ASP A 32 4.27 -3.72 -6.13
CA ASP A 32 5.37 -3.79 -7.10
C ASP A 32 6.49 -4.72 -6.62
N SER A 33 6.81 -4.68 -5.32
CA SER A 33 7.82 -5.58 -4.72
C SER A 33 7.49 -7.06 -4.96
N ARG A 34 6.21 -7.43 -4.93
CA ARG A 34 5.77 -8.82 -5.18
C ARG A 34 5.88 -9.23 -6.64
N ARG A 35 5.68 -8.29 -7.56
CA ARG A 35 5.95 -8.51 -8.99
C ARG A 35 7.44 -8.68 -9.27
N ILE A 36 8.26 -7.78 -8.73
CA ILE A 36 9.72 -7.77 -8.96
C ILE A 36 10.38 -9.00 -8.34
N CYS A 37 10.03 -9.35 -7.10
CA CYS A 37 10.63 -10.48 -6.41
C CYS A 37 9.99 -11.84 -6.75
N ASN A 38 8.98 -11.87 -7.63
CA ASN A 38 8.26 -13.08 -8.04
C ASN A 38 7.74 -13.93 -6.85
N VAL A 39 7.05 -13.27 -5.91
CA VAL A 39 6.50 -13.91 -4.68
C VAL A 39 5.08 -13.47 -4.35
#